data_AF-A0A8E4XSA5-F1
#
_entry.id   AF-A0A8E4XSA5-F1
#
_cell.length_a   1.000
_cell.length_b   1.000
_cell.length_c   1.000
_cell.angle_alpha   90.00
_cell.angle_beta   90.00
_cell.angle_gamma   90.00
#
_symmetry.space_group_name_H-M   'P 1'
#
loop_
_entity.id
_entity.type
_entity.pdbx_description
1 polymer ?
#
loop_
_entity_poly.entity_id
_entity_poly.type
_entity_poly.pdbx_seq_one_letter_code
_entity_poly.pdbx_strand_id
1 'polypeptide(L)'
;HSMKEILEAHKGPFTGEGHSGLYEILTTSWHAQLAINLALFGSLSIIVAHHMYAMPPYPYLATDYATQLSLFTHHNWIGGFCVVGAGAHAAIFMVRDYNPTNNYNNLLDRMIRHRDAIISHLNWVCIFLGFHSFGLYIHNDTLSALGRPADMFSDTAIQLQPIFAQWIQKTHFLAPNSTAPNALAGTSPSWGGDVVAVGGKVAMMPISLGTSDFLVHHIHAFTIH
;
A
#
# COMPACT_ATOMS: atom_id res chain seq x y z
N HIS A 1 28.62 2.07 14.42
CA HIS A 1 27.84 1.25 15.37
C HIS A 1 27.88 -0.20 14.92
N SER A 2 27.80 -1.16 15.84
CA SER A 2 27.65 -2.59 15.51
C SER A 2 26.17 -2.92 15.33
N MET A 3 25.79 -3.53 14.20
CA MET A 3 24.39 -3.89 13.94
C MET A 3 23.85 -4.89 14.95
N LYS A 4 24.69 -5.84 15.39
CA LYS A 4 24.31 -6.81 16.41
C LYS A 4 23.97 -6.13 17.74
N GLU A 5 24.83 -5.22 18.19
CA GLU A 5 24.60 -4.46 19.43
C GLU A 5 23.34 -3.60 19.34
N ILE A 6 23.09 -2.95 18.20
CA ILE A 6 21.85 -2.19 17.99
C ILE A 6 20.63 -3.10 18.14
N LEU A 7 20.61 -4.25 17.45
CA LEU A 7 19.47 -5.16 17.49
C LEU A 7 19.23 -5.67 18.92
N GLU A 8 20.27 -6.16 19.59
CA GLU A 8 20.15 -6.70 20.95
C GLU A 8 19.76 -5.66 21.99
N ALA A 9 20.07 -4.37 21.78
CA ALA A 9 19.65 -3.29 22.65
C ALA A 9 18.13 -3.01 22.59
N HIS A 10 17.44 -3.38 21.50
CA HIS A 10 16.01 -3.11 21.33
C HIS A 10 15.16 -4.28 21.83
N LYS A 11 14.83 -4.24 23.13
CA LYS A 11 13.94 -5.18 23.82
C LYS A 11 12.89 -4.41 24.61
N GLY A 12 11.71 -4.99 24.80
CA GLY A 12 10.60 -4.36 25.50
C GLY A 12 9.78 -5.35 26.35
N PRO A 13 8.91 -4.85 27.23
CA PRO A 13 8.19 -5.69 28.20
C PRO A 13 7.25 -6.72 27.56
N PHE A 14 6.81 -6.48 26.31
CA PHE A 14 5.89 -7.36 25.59
C PHE A 14 6.59 -8.33 24.62
N THR A 15 7.86 -8.07 24.28
CA THR A 15 8.54 -8.70 23.14
C THR A 15 9.64 -9.69 23.53
N GLY A 16 9.78 -9.99 24.83
CA GLY A 16 10.74 -10.99 25.32
C GLY A 16 12.18 -10.58 24.99
N GLU A 17 12.90 -11.48 24.30
CA GLU A 17 14.30 -11.24 23.89
C GLU A 17 14.45 -10.29 22.70
N GLY A 18 13.36 -9.65 22.23
CA GLY A 18 13.39 -8.65 21.18
C GLY A 18 14.03 -9.17 19.89
N HIS A 19 15.01 -8.44 19.37
CA HIS A 19 15.67 -8.74 18.09
C HIS A 19 16.85 -9.72 18.20
N SER A 20 17.04 -10.37 19.35
CA SER A 20 18.11 -11.38 19.53
C SER A 20 18.02 -12.47 18.45
N GLY A 21 19.14 -12.83 17.84
CA GLY A 21 19.21 -13.86 16.78
C GLY A 21 18.89 -13.36 15.36
N LEU A 22 18.34 -12.14 15.18
CA LEU A 22 18.07 -11.61 13.84
C LEU A 22 19.34 -11.30 13.05
N TYR A 23 20.39 -10.83 13.72
CA TYR A 23 21.68 -10.58 13.06
C TYR A 23 22.24 -11.88 12.46
N GLU A 24 22.18 -12.97 13.22
CA GLU A 24 22.61 -14.30 12.80
C GLU A 24 21.74 -14.84 11.67
N ILE A 25 20.41 -14.69 11.72
CA ILE A 25 19.52 -15.09 10.62
C ILE A 25 19.90 -14.37 9.33
N LEU A 26 20.07 -13.05 9.38
CA LEU A 26 20.32 -12.22 8.20
C LEU A 26 21.76 -12.32 7.67
N THR A 27 22.69 -12.88 8.43
CA THR A 27 24.06 -13.12 7.99
C THR A 27 24.30 -14.57 7.54
N THR A 28 23.43 -15.50 7.92
CA THR A 28 23.59 -16.93 7.59
C THR A 28 22.60 -17.43 6.54
N SER A 29 21.37 -16.91 6.50
CA SER A 29 20.35 -17.33 5.52
C SER A 29 20.22 -16.36 4.35
N TRP A 30 20.55 -16.85 3.15
CA TRP A 30 20.27 -16.16 1.90
C TRP A 30 18.77 -16.05 1.61
N HIS A 31 17.97 -17.03 2.04
CA HIS A 31 16.51 -16.98 1.87
C HIS A 31 15.88 -15.90 2.73
N ALA A 32 16.36 -15.70 3.97
CA ALA A 32 15.89 -14.62 4.83
C ALA A 32 16.19 -13.23 4.22
N GLN A 33 17.42 -13.04 3.74
CA GLN A 33 17.81 -11.80 3.06
C GLN A 33 17.00 -11.55 1.79
N LEU A 34 16.87 -12.57 0.94
CA LEU A 34 16.13 -12.44 -0.31
C LEU A 34 14.64 -12.17 -0.06
N ALA A 35 14.04 -12.75 0.98
CA ALA A 35 12.66 -12.46 1.34
C ALA A 35 12.46 -10.98 1.69
N ILE A 36 13.29 -10.40 2.55
CA ILE A 36 13.20 -8.98 2.93
C ILE A 36 13.46 -8.07 1.72
N ASN A 37 14.48 -8.38 0.92
CA ASN A 37 14.83 -7.58 -0.25
C ASN A 37 13.71 -7.59 -1.29
N LEU A 38 13.10 -8.75 -1.55
CA LEU A 38 11.97 -8.86 -2.48
C LEU A 38 10.72 -8.15 -1.97
N ALA A 39 10.45 -8.19 -0.65
CA ALA A 39 9.32 -7.47 -0.05
C ALA A 39 9.49 -5.97 -0.27
N LEU A 40 10.64 -5.42 0.09
CA LEU A 40 10.93 -3.99 -0.05
C LEU A 40 11.02 -3.56 -1.52
N PHE A 41 11.67 -4.36 -2.37
CA PHE A 41 11.82 -4.07 -3.80
C PHE A 41 10.47 -4.10 -4.52
N GLY A 42 9.64 -5.10 -4.22
CA GLY A 42 8.30 -5.20 -4.81
C GLY A 42 7.41 -4.03 -4.40
N SER A 43 7.39 -3.69 -3.12
CA SER A 43 6.69 -2.50 -2.62
C SER A 43 7.23 -1.20 -3.23
N LEU A 44 8.55 -1.07 -3.39
CA LEU A 44 9.16 0.08 -4.04
C LEU A 44 8.74 0.19 -5.51
N SER A 45 8.68 -0.91 -6.25
CA SER A 45 8.20 -0.90 -7.64
C SER A 45 6.75 -0.37 -7.74
N ILE A 46 5.87 -0.77 -6.82
CA ILE A 46 4.49 -0.24 -6.73
C ILE A 46 4.49 1.25 -6.41
N ILE A 47 5.31 1.70 -5.45
CA ILE A 47 5.45 3.12 -5.10
C ILE A 47 5.95 3.93 -6.31
N VAL A 48 6.93 3.41 -7.06
CA VAL A 48 7.44 4.03 -8.29
C VAL A 48 6.30 4.19 -9.30
N ALA A 49 5.44 3.18 -9.48
CA ALA A 49 4.28 3.30 -10.35
C ALA A 49 3.39 4.48 -9.93
N HIS A 50 3.02 4.55 -8.65
CA HIS A 50 2.18 5.63 -8.11
C HIS A 50 2.83 7.02 -8.22
N HIS A 51 4.13 7.12 -8.00
CA HIS A 51 4.85 8.39 -8.14
C HIS A 51 4.98 8.83 -9.59
N MET A 52 5.29 7.92 -10.52
CA MET A 52 5.56 8.28 -11.91
C MET A 52 4.32 8.78 -12.67
N TYR A 53 3.13 8.24 -12.37
CA TYR A 53 1.92 8.70 -13.06
C TYR A 53 1.48 10.09 -12.55
N ALA A 54 1.59 10.35 -11.24
CA ALA A 54 1.18 11.61 -10.64
C ALA A 54 2.26 12.71 -10.75
N MET A 55 3.54 12.34 -10.83
CA MET A 55 4.67 13.24 -11.00
C MET A 55 5.54 12.80 -12.20
N PRO A 56 5.08 12.99 -13.45
CA PRO A 56 5.79 12.53 -14.65
C PRO A 56 7.21 13.10 -14.72
N PRO A 57 8.26 12.27 -14.60
CA PRO A 57 9.63 12.76 -14.44
C PRO A 57 10.33 13.06 -15.78
N TYR A 58 9.73 12.66 -16.91
CA TYR A 58 10.33 12.80 -18.24
C TYR A 58 9.56 13.81 -19.12
N PRO A 59 10.26 14.61 -19.94
CA PRO A 59 9.62 15.52 -20.90
C PRO A 59 8.64 14.79 -21.82
N TYR A 60 7.48 15.40 -22.07
CA TYR A 60 6.41 14.91 -22.94
C TYR A 60 5.76 13.56 -22.56
N LEU A 61 6.21 12.92 -21.48
CA LEU A 61 5.64 11.66 -20.99
C LEU A 61 4.19 11.81 -20.55
N ALA A 62 3.85 12.91 -19.87
CA ALA A 62 2.52 13.16 -19.33
C ALA A 62 1.40 13.15 -20.39
N THR A 63 1.73 13.54 -21.63
CA THR A 63 0.79 13.57 -22.77
C THR A 63 0.83 12.31 -23.63
N ASP A 64 1.74 11.39 -23.34
CA ASP A 64 1.79 10.05 -23.92
C ASP A 64 1.08 9.06 -22.97
N TYR A 65 -0.23 9.04 -23.08
CA TYR A 65 -1.09 8.24 -22.20
C TYR A 65 -0.82 6.74 -22.30
N ALA A 66 -0.43 6.25 -23.48
CA ALA A 66 -0.13 4.84 -23.68
C ALA A 66 1.12 4.44 -22.86
N THR A 67 2.17 5.26 -22.91
CA THR A 67 3.38 5.02 -22.12
C THR A 67 3.09 5.15 -20.62
N GLN A 68 2.31 6.13 -20.18
CA GLN A 68 1.93 6.27 -18.76
C GLN A 68 1.18 5.04 -18.23
N LEU A 69 0.14 4.60 -18.93
CA LEU A 69 -0.62 3.40 -18.57
C LEU A 69 0.26 2.14 -18.55
N SER A 70 1.13 2.01 -19.54
CA SER A 70 2.03 0.86 -19.68
C SER A 70 3.03 0.81 -18.53
N LEU A 71 3.68 1.93 -18.21
CA LEU A 71 4.66 2.01 -17.12
C LEU A 71 4.03 1.75 -15.76
N PHE A 72 2.86 2.34 -15.49
CA PHE A 72 2.13 2.12 -14.25
C PHE A 72 1.77 0.64 -14.08
N THR A 73 1.15 0.04 -15.10
CA THR A 73 0.73 -1.37 -15.08
C THR A 73 1.94 -2.29 -14.94
N HIS A 74 3.01 -2.04 -15.70
CA HIS A 74 4.24 -2.82 -15.68
C HIS A 74 4.89 -2.87 -14.29
N HIS A 75 5.09 -1.71 -13.66
CA HIS A 75 5.74 -1.64 -12.34
C HIS A 75 4.86 -2.21 -11.22
N ASN A 76 3.53 -2.10 -11.33
CA ASN A 76 2.61 -2.76 -10.40
C ASN A 76 2.71 -4.28 -10.50
N TRP A 77 2.73 -4.84 -11.72
CA TRP A 77 2.87 -6.29 -11.90
C TRP A 77 4.21 -6.82 -11.41
N ILE A 78 5.33 -6.16 -11.76
CA ILE A 78 6.65 -6.53 -11.23
C ILE A 78 6.62 -6.50 -9.70
N GLY A 79 6.05 -5.43 -9.13
CA GLY A 79 5.94 -5.28 -7.69
C GLY A 79 5.16 -6.41 -7.03
N GLY A 80 3.99 -6.76 -7.58
CA GLY A 80 3.18 -7.89 -7.13
C GLY A 80 3.92 -9.22 -7.18
N PHE A 81 4.62 -9.53 -8.28
CA PHE A 81 5.43 -10.75 -8.39
C PHE A 81 6.56 -10.79 -7.35
N CYS A 82 7.25 -9.68 -7.12
CA CYS A 82 8.30 -9.61 -6.10
C CYS A 82 7.75 -9.77 -4.68
N VAL A 83 6.62 -9.15 -4.33
CA VAL A 83 5.98 -9.30 -3.00
C VAL A 83 5.54 -10.75 -2.77
N VAL A 84 4.96 -11.43 -3.76
CA VAL A 84 4.62 -12.86 -3.65
C VAL A 84 5.89 -13.70 -3.51
N GLY A 85 6.93 -13.39 -4.28
CA GLY A 85 8.26 -14.03 -4.15
C GLY A 85 8.86 -13.88 -2.76
N ALA A 86 8.65 -12.73 -2.11
CA ALA A 86 9.07 -12.52 -0.73
C ALA A 86 8.41 -13.50 0.24
N GLY A 87 7.09 -13.70 0.12
CA GLY A 87 6.36 -14.70 0.89
C GLY A 87 6.86 -16.12 0.65
N ALA A 88 7.18 -16.47 -0.60
CA ALA A 88 7.76 -17.76 -0.95
C ALA A 88 9.14 -17.97 -0.30
N HIS A 89 10.04 -16.98 -0.37
CA HIS A 89 11.37 -17.09 0.24
C HIS A 89 11.32 -17.06 1.77
N ALA A 90 10.37 -16.33 2.37
CA ALA A 90 10.13 -16.37 3.81
C ALA A 90 9.70 -17.78 4.26
N ALA A 91 8.79 -18.43 3.53
CA ALA A 91 8.39 -19.80 3.81
C ALA A 91 9.57 -20.80 3.64
N ILE A 92 10.39 -20.62 2.59
CA ILE A 92 11.58 -21.46 2.40
C ILE A 92 12.57 -21.29 3.56
N PHE A 93 12.80 -20.05 4.01
CA PHE A 93 13.60 -19.77 5.21
C PHE A 93 13.04 -20.50 6.43
N MET A 94 11.73 -20.41 6.67
CA MET A 94 11.07 -21.05 7.81
C MET A 94 11.20 -22.58 7.81
N VAL A 95 11.31 -23.22 6.64
CA VAL A 95 11.45 -24.67 6.51
C VAL A 95 12.90 -25.13 6.60
N ARG A 96 13.83 -24.40 5.99
CA ARG A 96 15.22 -24.86 5.81
C ARG A 96 16.19 -24.30 6.83
N ASP A 97 16.07 -23.01 7.14
CA ASP A 97 17.13 -22.25 7.79
C ASP A 97 16.73 -21.75 9.19
N TYR A 98 15.43 -21.81 9.52
CA TYR A 98 14.96 -21.46 10.86
C TYR A 98 15.40 -22.49 11.91
N ASN A 99 16.03 -21.99 12.98
CA ASN A 99 16.43 -22.79 14.13
C ASN A 99 15.71 -22.31 15.41
N PRO A 100 14.84 -23.13 16.03
CA PRO A 100 14.07 -22.72 17.20
C PRO A 100 14.93 -22.47 18.45
N THR A 101 16.07 -23.15 18.58
CA THR A 101 16.98 -22.98 19.73
C THR A 101 17.58 -21.58 19.73
N ASN A 102 18.00 -21.09 18.56
CA ASN A 102 18.63 -19.78 18.41
C ASN A 102 17.61 -18.61 18.45
N ASN A 103 16.33 -18.90 18.26
CA ASN A 103 15.25 -17.91 18.23
C ASN A 103 14.40 -17.93 19.50
N TYR A 104 14.82 -18.63 20.55
CA TYR A 104 14.00 -18.81 21.75
C TYR A 104 13.54 -17.47 22.35
N ASN A 105 12.22 -17.31 22.48
CA ASN A 105 11.55 -16.15 23.07
C ASN A 105 11.89 -14.78 22.45
N ASN A 106 12.48 -14.74 21.25
CA ASN A 106 12.64 -13.52 20.47
C ASN A 106 11.33 -13.17 19.72
N LEU A 107 11.35 -12.10 18.93
CA LEU A 107 10.19 -11.67 18.14
C LEU A 107 9.62 -12.77 17.22
N LEU A 108 10.49 -13.52 16.52
CA LEU A 108 10.10 -14.53 15.55
C LEU A 108 9.42 -15.73 16.24
N ASP A 109 10.01 -16.24 17.32
CA ASP A 109 9.40 -17.31 18.11
C ASP A 109 8.06 -16.89 18.73
N ARG A 110 8.00 -15.66 19.26
CA ARG A 110 6.76 -15.12 19.83
C ARG A 110 5.65 -15.07 18.78
N MET A 111 5.92 -14.56 17.59
CA MET A 111 4.96 -14.53 16.47
C MET A 111 4.41 -15.93 16.17
N ILE A 112 5.26 -16.94 16.10
CA ILE A 112 4.85 -18.33 15.83
C ILE A 112 3.91 -18.85 16.92
N ARG A 113 4.17 -18.52 18.19
CA ARG A 113 3.37 -18.99 19.33
C ARG A 113 1.93 -18.47 19.36
N HIS A 114 1.61 -17.39 18.66
CA HIS A 114 0.24 -16.86 18.57
C HIS A 114 -0.23 -16.71 17.11
N ARG A 115 0.34 -17.49 16.18
CA ARG A 115 -0.02 -17.46 14.76
C ARG A 115 -1.50 -17.69 14.51
N ASP A 116 -2.16 -18.53 15.32
CA ASP A 116 -3.58 -18.83 15.16
C ASP A 116 -4.44 -17.59 15.43
N ALA A 117 -4.03 -16.75 16.39
CA ALA A 117 -4.68 -15.46 16.64
C ALA A 117 -4.44 -14.49 15.47
N ILE A 118 -3.22 -14.40 14.95
CA ILE A 118 -2.91 -13.52 13.81
C ILE A 118 -3.78 -13.90 12.59
N ILE A 119 -3.82 -15.20 12.25
CA ILE A 119 -4.56 -15.69 11.09
C ILE A 119 -6.08 -15.58 11.29
N SER A 120 -6.62 -15.83 12.50
CA SER A 120 -8.06 -15.71 12.74
C SER A 120 -8.56 -14.26 12.66
N HIS A 121 -7.77 -13.31 13.17
CA HIS A 121 -8.11 -11.89 13.05
C HIS A 121 -7.99 -11.42 11.60
N LEU A 122 -6.95 -11.82 10.87
CA LEU A 122 -6.83 -11.50 9.44
C LEU A 122 -8.00 -12.09 8.64
N ASN A 123 -8.39 -13.35 8.91
CA ASN A 123 -9.54 -13.98 8.29
C ASN A 123 -10.84 -13.18 8.53
N TRP A 124 -11.07 -12.75 9.76
CA TRP A 124 -12.21 -11.88 10.09
C TRP A 124 -12.16 -10.56 9.31
N VAL A 125 -10.99 -9.92 9.21
CA VAL A 125 -10.81 -8.69 8.42
C VAL A 125 -11.13 -8.93 6.95
N CYS A 126 -10.64 -10.00 6.32
CA CYS A 126 -10.94 -10.30 4.92
C CYS A 126 -12.44 -10.51 4.68
N ILE A 127 -13.14 -11.22 5.59
CA ILE A 127 -14.59 -11.40 5.51
C ILE A 127 -15.31 -10.06 5.65
N PHE A 128 -14.92 -9.26 6.65
CA PHE A 128 -15.48 -7.93 6.88
C PHE A 128 -15.30 -7.04 5.64
N LEU A 129 -14.08 -6.94 5.11
CA LEU A 129 -13.78 -6.14 3.94
C LEU A 129 -14.55 -6.63 2.71
N GLY A 130 -14.67 -7.95 2.49
CA GLY A 130 -15.45 -8.49 1.38
C GLY A 130 -16.92 -8.08 1.42
N PHE A 131 -17.58 -8.19 2.57
CA PHE A 131 -18.97 -7.76 2.73
C PHE A 131 -19.16 -6.24 2.62
N HIS A 132 -18.22 -5.45 3.15
CA HIS A 132 -18.35 -3.99 3.23
C HIS A 132 -17.63 -3.24 2.09
N SER A 133 -17.15 -3.95 1.07
CA SER A 133 -16.63 -3.37 -0.17
C SER A 133 -17.38 -3.96 -1.38
N PHE A 134 -17.08 -5.21 -1.74
CA PHE A 134 -17.70 -5.88 -2.88
C PHE A 134 -19.22 -6.05 -2.72
N GLY A 135 -19.69 -6.31 -1.50
CA GLY A 135 -21.13 -6.34 -1.20
C GLY A 135 -21.86 -5.04 -1.56
N LEU A 136 -21.20 -3.88 -1.50
CA LEU A 136 -21.79 -2.59 -1.87
C LEU A 136 -22.01 -2.46 -3.38
N TYR A 137 -21.16 -3.10 -4.20
CA TYR A 137 -21.37 -3.16 -5.65
C TYR A 137 -22.61 -4.01 -5.97
N ILE A 138 -22.77 -5.17 -5.33
CA ILE A 138 -23.97 -6.02 -5.51
C ILE A 138 -25.23 -5.29 -5.05
N HIS A 139 -25.16 -4.58 -3.93
CA HIS A 139 -26.25 -3.73 -3.43
C HIS A 139 -26.64 -2.66 -4.48
N ASN A 140 -25.66 -1.96 -5.03
CA ASN A 140 -25.89 -0.94 -6.06
C ASN A 140 -26.49 -1.52 -7.35
N ASP A 141 -25.99 -2.66 -7.83
CA ASP A 141 -26.56 -3.33 -9.02
C ASP A 141 -28.01 -3.75 -8.78
N THR A 142 -28.30 -4.31 -7.60
CA THR A 142 -29.65 -4.73 -7.22
C THR A 142 -30.61 -3.55 -7.17
N LEU A 143 -30.22 -2.45 -6.52
CA LEU A 143 -31.08 -1.27 -6.42
C LEU A 143 -31.27 -0.54 -7.74
N SER A 144 -30.22 -0.46 -8.56
CA SER A 144 -30.31 0.07 -9.92
C SER A 144 -31.30 -0.73 -10.75
N ALA A 145 -31.20 -2.07 -10.74
CA ALA A 145 -32.12 -2.97 -11.45
C ALA A 145 -33.57 -2.89 -10.93
N LEU A 146 -33.76 -2.64 -9.63
CA LEU A 146 -35.08 -2.42 -9.02
C LEU A 146 -35.65 -1.01 -9.26
N GLY A 147 -34.95 -0.13 -10.00
CA GLY A 147 -35.40 1.23 -10.27
C GLY A 147 -35.36 2.14 -9.03
N ARG A 148 -34.46 1.86 -8.09
CA ARG A 148 -34.29 2.59 -6.82
C ARG A 148 -32.94 3.33 -6.73
N PRO A 149 -32.65 4.29 -7.65
CA PRO A 149 -31.35 4.97 -7.68
C PRO A 149 -31.10 5.85 -6.44
N ALA A 150 -32.16 6.29 -5.75
CA ALA A 150 -32.05 7.10 -4.53
C ALA A 150 -31.50 6.31 -3.32
N ASP A 151 -31.54 4.98 -3.37
CA ASP A 151 -31.07 4.10 -2.28
C ASP A 151 -29.65 3.57 -2.52
N MET A 152 -29.02 3.95 -3.65
CA MET A 152 -27.67 3.52 -4.02
C MET A 152 -26.58 4.27 -3.25
N PHE A 153 -25.44 3.62 -3.08
CA PHE A 153 -24.21 4.30 -2.67
C PHE A 153 -23.57 5.00 -3.86
N SER A 154 -23.72 6.33 -3.93
CA SER A 154 -23.22 7.18 -5.01
C SER A 154 -23.07 8.64 -4.55
N ASP A 155 -22.44 9.47 -5.37
CA ASP A 155 -22.30 10.90 -5.07
C ASP A 155 -23.64 11.67 -5.10
N THR A 156 -24.68 11.12 -5.74
CA THR A 156 -25.99 11.79 -5.89
C THR A 156 -27.07 11.24 -4.95
N ALA A 157 -26.77 10.18 -4.19
CA ALA A 157 -27.70 9.51 -3.29
C ALA A 157 -27.05 9.34 -1.90
N ILE A 158 -26.81 8.09 -1.46
CA ILE A 158 -26.14 7.82 -0.19
C ILE A 158 -24.63 7.92 -0.38
N GLN A 159 -24.03 9.01 0.09
CA GLN A 159 -22.62 9.29 -0.14
C GLN A 159 -21.72 8.54 0.84
N LEU A 160 -20.63 7.96 0.33
CA LEU A 160 -19.53 7.43 1.14
C LEU A 160 -18.24 8.14 0.74
N GLN A 161 -18.04 9.35 1.27
CA GLN A 161 -16.92 10.19 0.87
C GLN A 161 -15.60 9.76 1.53
N PRO A 162 -14.47 9.72 0.80
CA PRO A 162 -13.15 9.43 1.35
C PRO A 162 -12.56 10.68 2.02
N ILE A 163 -13.20 11.15 3.09
CA ILE A 163 -12.89 12.44 3.75
C ILE A 163 -11.43 12.56 4.21
N PHE A 164 -10.80 11.46 4.62
CA PHE A 164 -9.40 11.46 5.04
C PHE A 164 -8.46 11.69 3.85
N ALA A 165 -8.75 11.07 2.70
CA ALA A 165 -7.97 11.30 1.49
C ALA A 165 -8.14 12.74 1.02
N GLN A 166 -9.37 13.25 0.96
CA GLN A 166 -9.65 14.66 0.61
C GLN A 166 -8.92 15.65 1.56
N TRP A 167 -8.88 15.35 2.86
CA TRP A 167 -8.14 16.14 3.83
C TRP A 167 -6.62 16.13 3.57
N ILE A 168 -6.05 14.98 3.21
CA ILE A 168 -4.65 14.88 2.79
C ILE A 168 -4.40 15.67 1.50
N GLN A 169 -5.26 15.53 0.48
CA GLN A 169 -5.14 16.33 -0.76
C GLN A 169 -5.10 17.83 -0.46
N LYS A 170 -6.01 18.31 0.41
CA LYS A 170 -6.06 19.70 0.83
C LYS A 170 -4.81 20.14 1.59
N THR A 171 -4.27 19.27 2.44
CA THR A 171 -3.02 19.55 3.17
C THR A 171 -1.83 19.72 2.23
N HIS A 172 -1.70 18.85 1.21
CA HIS A 172 -0.65 18.97 0.20
C HIS A 172 -0.84 20.18 -0.72
N PHE A 173 -2.08 20.47 -1.10
CA PHE A 173 -2.40 21.63 -1.94
C PHE A 173 -2.06 22.96 -1.25
N LEU A 174 -2.34 23.06 0.06
CA LEU A 174 -2.08 24.27 0.87
C LEU A 174 -0.66 24.32 1.46
N ALA A 175 0.20 23.34 1.19
CA ALA A 175 1.55 23.29 1.74
C ALA A 175 2.46 24.45 1.29
N PRO A 176 2.48 24.85 0.00
CA PRO A 176 3.33 25.95 -0.47
C PRO A 176 3.03 27.24 0.30
N ASN A 177 4.09 27.97 0.68
CA ASN A 177 4.01 29.20 1.49
C ASN A 177 3.39 29.04 2.90
N SER A 178 3.20 27.80 3.37
CA SER A 178 2.71 27.50 4.72
C SER A 178 3.61 26.45 5.39
N THR A 179 3.25 25.16 5.33
CA THR A 179 4.05 24.07 5.89
C THR A 179 5.29 23.74 5.06
N ALA A 180 5.36 24.24 3.82
CA ALA A 180 6.54 24.23 2.95
C ALA A 180 6.86 25.66 2.46
N PRO A 181 7.47 26.52 3.31
CA PRO A 181 7.67 27.94 3.00
C PRO A 181 8.49 28.22 1.73
N ASN A 182 9.43 27.33 1.42
CA ASN A 182 10.33 27.49 0.28
C ASN A 182 9.82 26.79 -0.99
N ALA A 183 8.68 26.10 -0.94
CA ALA A 183 8.11 25.43 -2.10
C ALA A 183 7.25 26.41 -2.90
N LEU A 184 7.47 26.48 -4.22
CA LEU A 184 6.73 27.37 -5.13
C LEU A 184 5.42 26.75 -5.63
N ALA A 185 5.30 25.42 -5.58
CA ALA A 185 4.13 24.66 -6.02
C ALA A 185 3.93 23.43 -5.13
N GLY A 186 2.73 22.86 -5.17
CA GLY A 186 2.41 21.61 -4.47
C GLY A 186 3.23 20.43 -5.01
N THR A 187 3.25 19.32 -4.27
CA THR A 187 4.01 18.12 -4.64
C THR A 187 3.60 17.55 -6.01
N SER A 188 2.32 17.70 -6.38
CA SER A 188 1.76 17.27 -7.65
C SER A 188 0.49 18.09 -7.96
N PRO A 189 0.19 18.41 -9.24
CA PRO A 189 -1.09 19.01 -9.61
C PRO A 189 -2.29 18.07 -9.37
N SER A 190 -2.06 16.77 -9.10
CA SER A 190 -3.11 15.80 -8.79
C SER A 190 -3.85 16.11 -7.47
N TRP A 191 -3.22 16.86 -6.55
CA TRP A 191 -3.81 17.23 -5.27
C TRP A 191 -4.83 18.37 -5.35
N GLY A 192 -4.78 19.18 -6.42
CA GLY A 192 -5.53 20.43 -6.54
C GLY A 192 -4.82 21.45 -7.44
N GLY A 193 -5.53 22.53 -7.79
CA GLY A 193 -5.00 23.62 -8.62
C GLY A 193 -5.48 23.59 -10.07
N ASP A 194 -4.67 24.17 -10.96
CA ASP A 194 -5.04 24.34 -12.36
C ASP A 194 -4.71 23.11 -13.22
N VAL A 195 -5.45 22.98 -14.32
CA VAL A 195 -5.18 21.98 -15.36
C VAL A 195 -3.92 22.36 -16.12
N VAL A 196 -2.97 21.44 -16.20
CA VAL A 196 -1.75 21.60 -17.01
C VAL A 196 -1.96 20.92 -18.36
N ALA A 197 -1.83 21.66 -19.46
CA ALA A 197 -1.99 21.14 -20.81
C ALA A 197 -0.75 21.37 -21.68
N VAL A 198 -0.43 20.40 -22.54
CA VAL A 198 0.68 20.46 -23.50
C VAL A 198 0.18 19.92 -24.84
N GLY A 199 0.36 20.68 -25.93
CA GLY A 199 -0.03 20.24 -27.28
C GLY A 199 -1.51 19.88 -27.42
N GLY A 200 -2.40 20.58 -26.70
CA GLY A 200 -3.85 20.34 -26.71
C GLY A 200 -4.31 19.12 -25.91
N LYS A 201 -3.40 18.46 -25.19
CA LYS A 201 -3.69 17.33 -24.28
C LYS A 201 -3.50 17.75 -22.84
N VAL A 202 -4.26 17.16 -21.92
CA VAL A 202 -4.10 17.35 -20.48
C VAL A 202 -2.89 16.54 -20.02
N ALA A 203 -1.86 17.22 -19.54
CA ALA A 203 -0.69 16.58 -18.93
C ALA A 203 -0.99 16.15 -17.49
N MET A 204 -1.67 16.99 -16.72
CA MET A 204 -2.13 16.66 -15.37
C MET A 204 -3.30 17.58 -14.96
N MET A 205 -4.20 17.07 -14.13
CA MET A 205 -5.28 17.84 -13.51
C MET A 205 -5.54 17.32 -12.09
N PRO A 206 -6.22 18.11 -11.23
CA PRO A 206 -6.68 17.61 -9.94
C PRO A 206 -7.51 16.34 -10.10
N ILE A 207 -7.20 15.32 -9.30
CA ILE A 207 -7.94 14.06 -9.29
C ILE A 207 -8.92 14.12 -8.13
N SER A 208 -10.20 14.34 -8.44
CA SER A 208 -11.27 14.34 -7.45
C SER A 208 -11.48 12.94 -6.89
N LEU A 209 -11.71 12.84 -5.58
CA LEU A 209 -12.02 11.58 -4.91
C LEU A 209 -13.46 11.61 -4.38
N GLY A 210 -14.33 10.76 -4.93
CA GLY A 210 -15.74 10.65 -4.56
C GLY A 210 -16.10 9.27 -3.99
N THR A 211 -17.39 8.95 -4.00
CA THR A 211 -17.92 7.68 -3.51
C THR A 211 -17.36 6.49 -4.30
N SER A 212 -17.22 6.61 -5.62
CA SER A 212 -16.62 5.56 -6.45
C SER A 212 -15.17 5.25 -6.06
N ASP A 213 -14.38 6.28 -5.73
CA ASP A 213 -13.01 6.12 -5.26
C ASP A 213 -12.98 5.45 -3.89
N PHE A 214 -13.87 5.82 -2.98
CA PHE A 214 -13.99 5.16 -1.68
C PHE A 214 -14.23 3.66 -1.84
N LEU A 215 -15.16 3.26 -2.73
CA LEU A 215 -15.49 1.86 -2.97
C LEU A 215 -14.29 1.09 -3.54
N VAL A 216 -13.64 1.59 -4.59
CA VAL A 216 -12.52 0.88 -5.23
C VAL A 216 -11.30 0.78 -4.31
N HIS A 217 -11.03 1.78 -3.47
CA HIS A 217 -9.93 1.70 -2.50
C HIS A 217 -10.19 0.64 -1.43
N HIS A 218 -11.45 0.43 -1.02
CA HIS A 218 -11.79 -0.67 -0.11
C HIS A 218 -11.71 -2.05 -0.79
N ILE A 219 -11.95 -2.13 -2.11
CA ILE A 219 -11.65 -3.34 -2.89
C ILE A 219 -10.13 -3.60 -2.92
N HIS A 220 -9.30 -2.58 -3.17
CA HIS A 220 -7.85 -2.74 -3.13
C HIS A 220 -7.38 -3.22 -1.75
N ALA A 221 -7.91 -2.62 -0.67
CA ALA A 221 -7.62 -3.05 0.70
C ALA A 221 -8.03 -4.52 0.90
N PHE A 222 -9.25 -4.91 0.47
CA PHE A 222 -9.73 -6.29 0.54
C PHE A 222 -8.80 -7.27 -0.19
N THR A 223 -8.35 -6.96 -1.40
CA THR A 223 -7.51 -7.88 -2.19
C THR A 223 -6.06 -7.97 -1.72
N ILE A 224 -5.58 -6.99 -0.95
CA ILE A 224 -4.24 -6.98 -0.36
C ILE A 224 -4.21 -7.76 0.97
N HIS A 225 -5.28 -7.67 1.77
CA HIS A 225 -5.42 -8.38 3.05
C HIS A 225 -5.74 -9.86 2.85
#